data_AF-A0A511N404-F1
#
_entry.id   AF-A0A511N404-F1
#
_cell.length_a   1.000
_cell.length_b   1.000
_cell.length_c   1.000
_cell.angle_alpha   90.00
_cell.angle_beta   90.00
_cell.angle_gamma   90.00
#
_symmetry.space_group_name_H-M   'P 1'
#
loop_
_entity.id
_entity.type
_entity.pdbx_description
1 polymer ?
#
loop_
_entity_poly.entity_id
_entity_poly.type
_entity_poly.pdbx_seq_one_letter_code
_entity_poly.pdbx_strand_id
1 'polypeptide(L)'
;MLWKCQPVVPPRETSETTTLCEAAVMGWARALKLGNPSALEHSERTMHLAEWLGREVGLSEPELKYLRWGALLHDIGKLGIPQDILSKPMHLSEEEFLVMQKHTEYGMNWMEALDFLGPAREVIYYHHEKWDGTGYPLQLRREEIPYLARIFSVVDVYDALTSNRPYRKPCPRKRPCA
;
A
#
# COMPACT_ATOMS: atom_id res chain seq x y z
N MET A 1 -5.88 29.70 -14.85
CA MET A 1 -4.52 29.74 -14.28
C MET A 1 -3.89 28.37 -14.50
N LEU A 2 -2.90 28.30 -15.39
CA LEU A 2 -2.22 27.05 -15.76
C LEU A 2 -1.04 26.84 -14.81
N TRP A 3 -1.13 25.84 -13.93
CA TRP A 3 -0.02 25.43 -13.08
C TRP A 3 0.98 24.63 -13.93
N LYS A 4 2.05 25.28 -14.38
CA LYS A 4 3.19 24.59 -14.97
C LYS A 4 4.06 24.04 -13.83
N CYS A 5 3.91 22.77 -13.50
CA CYS A 5 4.91 22.06 -12.68
C CYS A 5 6.23 22.07 -13.44
N GLN A 6 7.21 22.84 -12.94
CA GLN A 6 8.59 22.59 -13.34
C GLN A 6 9.05 21.29 -12.66
N PRO A 7 9.82 20.44 -13.35
CA PRO A 7 10.39 19.25 -12.75
C PRO A 7 11.39 19.71 -11.68
N VAL A 8 11.04 19.53 -10.41
CA VAL A 8 12.00 19.62 -9.31
C VAL A 8 12.91 18.41 -9.48
N VAL A 9 14.13 18.64 -9.95
CA VAL A 9 15.16 17.60 -9.97
C VAL A 9 15.51 17.33 -8.51
N PRO A 10 15.19 16.14 -7.96
CA PRO A 10 15.51 15.86 -6.57
C PRO A 10 17.04 15.88 -6.40
N PRO A 11 17.56 16.38 -5.26
CA PRO A 11 18.99 16.35 -4.99
C PRO A 11 19.51 14.91 -5.06
N ARG A 12 20.77 14.73 -5.48
CA ARG A 12 21.40 13.40 -5.54
C ARG A 12 21.41 12.80 -4.12
N GLU A 13 20.67 11.72 -3.92
CA GLU A 13 20.65 10.96 -2.66
C GLU A 13 22.05 10.41 -2.35
N THR A 14 22.55 10.62 -1.12
CA THR A 14 23.76 9.98 -0.62
C THR A 14 23.39 8.66 0.07
N SER A 15 24.33 7.73 0.23
CA SER A 15 24.09 6.45 0.93
C SER A 15 23.53 6.66 2.35
N GLU A 16 23.99 7.69 3.06
CA GLU A 16 23.51 8.06 4.39
C GLU A 16 22.07 8.58 4.37
N THR A 17 21.67 9.39 3.37
CA THR A 17 20.28 9.88 3.25
C THR A 17 19.31 8.78 2.87
N THR A 18 19.71 7.86 1.99
CA THR A 18 18.92 6.66 1.66
C THR A 18 18.68 5.80 2.91
N THR A 19 19.73 5.60 3.71
CA THR A 19 19.64 4.83 4.97
C THR A 19 18.67 5.49 5.96
N LEU A 20 18.65 6.82 6.05
CA LEU A 20 17.71 7.56 6.91
C LEU A 20 16.26 7.44 6.45
N CYS A 21 16.01 7.53 5.14
CA CYS A 21 14.67 7.36 4.57
C CYS A 21 14.12 5.95 4.83
N GLU A 22 14.94 4.93 4.63
CA GLU A 22 14.57 3.54 4.93
C GLU A 22 14.26 3.35 6.42
N ALA A 23 15.08 3.93 7.30
CA ALA A 23 14.83 3.88 8.74
C ALA A 23 13.50 4.57 9.11
N ALA A 24 13.17 5.70 8.48
CA ALA A 24 11.90 6.39 8.69
C ALA A 24 10.70 5.55 8.23
N VAL A 25 10.76 4.96 7.04
CA VAL A 25 9.71 4.05 6.52
C VAL A 25 9.50 2.87 7.46
N MET A 26 10.58 2.21 7.89
CA MET A 26 10.51 1.11 8.83
C MET A 26 9.98 1.54 10.20
N GLY A 27 10.30 2.77 10.65
CA GLY A 27 9.74 3.35 11.86
C GLY A 27 8.22 3.46 11.80
N TRP A 28 7.68 4.01 10.72
CA TRP A 28 6.23 4.10 10.49
C TRP A 28 5.56 2.73 10.35
N ALA A 29 6.17 1.80 9.61
CA ALA A 29 5.66 0.44 9.49
C ALA A 29 5.60 -0.27 10.87
N ARG A 30 6.60 -0.04 11.73
CA ARG A 30 6.58 -0.55 13.12
C ARG A 30 5.52 0.13 13.98
N ALA A 31 5.25 1.42 13.78
CA ALA A 31 4.16 2.10 14.47
C ALA A 31 2.79 1.48 14.13
N LEU A 32 2.58 1.08 12.87
CA LEU A 32 1.38 0.34 12.45
C LEU A 32 1.19 -0.96 13.26
N LYS A 33 2.28 -1.68 13.55
CA LYS A 33 2.25 -2.90 14.39
C LYS A 33 1.64 -2.67 15.77
N LEU A 34 1.88 -1.49 16.37
CA LEU A 34 1.39 -1.18 17.71
C LEU A 34 -0.14 -1.06 17.74
N GLY A 35 -0.75 -0.53 16.68
CA GLY A 35 -2.20 -0.46 16.53
C GLY A 35 -2.84 -1.75 16.02
N ASN A 36 -2.09 -2.55 15.24
CA ASN A 36 -2.54 -3.84 14.72
C ASN A 36 -1.35 -4.83 14.61
N PRO A 37 -1.19 -5.75 15.58
CA PRO A 37 -0.05 -6.66 15.63
C PRO A 37 0.18 -7.49 14.36
N SER A 38 -0.90 -7.84 13.65
CA SER A 38 -0.85 -8.64 12.42
C SER A 38 -0.52 -7.84 11.16
N ALA A 39 -0.59 -6.50 11.22
CA ALA A 39 -0.42 -5.64 10.05
C ALA A 39 1.02 -5.58 9.56
N LEU A 40 2.02 -5.54 10.45
CA LEU A 40 3.42 -5.47 10.01
C LEU A 40 3.85 -6.75 9.27
N GLU A 41 3.48 -7.93 9.79
CA GLU A 41 3.81 -9.20 9.12
C GLU A 41 3.17 -9.28 7.74
N HIS A 42 1.95 -8.74 7.59
CA HIS A 42 1.29 -8.63 6.29
C HIS A 42 2.01 -7.65 5.37
N SER A 43 2.33 -6.45 5.83
CA SER A 43 3.08 -5.44 5.06
C SER A 43 4.46 -5.95 4.60
N GLU A 44 5.19 -6.68 5.43
CA GLU A 44 6.49 -7.27 5.05
C GLU A 44 6.31 -8.35 3.98
N ARG A 45 5.32 -9.24 4.11
CA ARG A 45 5.03 -10.25 3.09
C ARG A 45 4.62 -9.62 1.76
N THR A 46 3.69 -8.68 1.78
CA THR A 46 3.23 -8.02 0.55
C THR A 46 4.33 -7.17 -0.07
N MET A 47 5.22 -6.54 0.71
CA MET A 47 6.41 -5.88 0.19
C MET A 47 7.32 -6.84 -0.59
N HIS A 48 7.65 -8.01 -0.04
CA HIS A 48 8.49 -8.99 -0.74
C HIS A 48 7.82 -9.55 -1.99
N LEU A 49 6.52 -9.83 -1.93
CA LEU A 49 5.75 -10.29 -3.09
C LEU A 49 5.64 -9.21 -4.18
N ALA A 50 5.47 -7.95 -3.79
CA ALA A 50 5.42 -6.83 -4.71
C ALA A 50 6.76 -6.55 -5.37
N GLU A 51 7.86 -6.62 -4.62
CA GLU A 51 9.20 -6.55 -5.20
C GLU A 51 9.43 -7.67 -6.22
N TRP A 52 9.06 -8.90 -5.88
CA TRP A 52 9.17 -10.03 -6.80
C TRP A 52 8.36 -9.81 -8.08
N LEU A 53 7.06 -9.49 -7.97
CA LEU A 53 6.21 -9.23 -9.13
C LEU A 53 6.71 -8.03 -9.94
N GLY A 54 7.16 -6.97 -9.26
CA GLY A 54 7.73 -5.77 -9.87
C GLY A 54 8.93 -6.09 -10.76
N ARG A 55 9.82 -6.98 -10.31
CA ARG A 55 10.97 -7.44 -11.10
C ARG A 55 10.54 -8.23 -12.33
N GLU A 56 9.56 -9.13 -12.19
CA GLU A 56 9.04 -9.93 -13.30
C GLU A 56 8.37 -9.08 -14.39
N VAL A 57 7.71 -7.96 -14.01
CA VAL A 57 7.10 -7.03 -14.97
C VAL A 57 8.05 -5.92 -15.44
N GLY A 58 9.33 -5.98 -15.07
CA GLY A 58 10.37 -5.10 -15.60
C GLY A 58 10.47 -3.71 -14.96
N LEU A 59 10.06 -3.55 -13.69
CA LEU A 59 10.29 -2.29 -12.96
C LEU A 59 11.79 -2.03 -12.76
N SER A 60 12.18 -0.77 -12.87
CA SER A 60 13.53 -0.29 -12.55
C SER A 60 13.79 -0.28 -11.04
N GLU A 61 15.06 -0.26 -10.62
CA GLU A 61 15.43 -0.19 -9.19
C GLU A 61 14.78 1.00 -8.42
N PRO A 62 14.70 2.23 -8.99
CA PRO A 62 13.96 3.31 -8.36
C PRO A 62 12.46 3.01 -8.19
N GLU A 63 11.81 2.40 -9.19
CA GLU A 63 10.39 2.02 -9.09
C GLU A 63 10.17 0.91 -8.05
N LEU A 64 11.07 -0.08 -7.99
CA LEU A 64 11.05 -1.14 -6.99
C LEU A 64 11.24 -0.57 -5.57
N LYS A 65 12.09 0.44 -5.39
CA LYS A 65 12.23 1.17 -4.13
C LYS A 65 10.89 1.79 -3.70
N TYR A 66 10.22 2.52 -4.59
CA TYR A 66 8.92 3.12 -4.28
C TYR A 66 7.81 2.09 -4.07
N LEU A 67 7.81 0.99 -4.83
CA LEU A 67 6.84 -0.09 -4.64
C LEU A 67 7.01 -0.75 -3.27
N ARG A 68 8.26 -0.99 -2.83
CA ARG A 68 8.54 -1.53 -1.49
C ARG A 68 8.06 -0.60 -0.37
N TRP A 69 8.37 0.69 -0.47
CA TRP A 69 7.92 1.68 0.51
C TRP A 69 6.40 1.81 0.54
N GLY A 70 5.77 1.84 -0.63
CA GLY A 70 4.32 1.88 -0.76
C GLY A 70 3.66 0.64 -0.16
N ALA A 71 4.21 -0.55 -0.43
CA ALA A 71 3.73 -1.80 0.13
C ALA A 71 3.86 -1.86 1.67
N LEU A 72 4.96 -1.38 2.24
CA LEU A 72 5.14 -1.34 3.69
C LEU A 72 4.11 -0.42 4.38
N LEU A 73 3.79 0.70 3.73
CA LEU A 73 2.99 1.78 4.30
C LEU A 73 1.53 1.81 3.83
N HIS A 74 1.10 0.90 2.94
CA HIS A 74 -0.22 0.97 2.30
C HIS A 74 -1.37 1.11 3.31
N ASP A 75 -1.22 0.44 4.45
CA ASP A 75 -2.20 0.37 5.53
C ASP A 75 -1.93 1.35 6.68
N ILE A 76 -0.95 2.27 6.57
CA ILE A 76 -0.55 3.13 7.69
C ILE A 76 -1.70 3.96 8.26
N GLY A 77 -2.62 4.40 7.41
CA GLY A 77 -3.81 5.15 7.81
C GLY A 77 -4.79 4.38 8.69
N LYS A 78 -4.63 3.06 8.83
CA LYS A 78 -5.45 2.26 9.77
C LYS A 78 -5.25 2.69 11.23
N LEU A 79 -4.14 3.37 11.56
CA LEU A 79 -3.95 3.99 12.88
C LEU A 79 -5.00 5.08 13.19
N GLY A 80 -5.69 5.60 12.18
CA GLY A 80 -6.73 6.62 12.31
C GLY A 80 -8.14 6.05 12.37
N ILE A 81 -8.27 4.73 12.22
CA ILE A 81 -9.56 4.04 12.25
C ILE A 81 -9.93 3.69 13.69
N PRO A 82 -11.17 3.95 14.14
CA PRO A 82 -11.64 3.57 15.46
C PRO A 82 -11.42 2.08 15.76
N GLN A 83 -10.93 1.76 16.97
CA GLN A 83 -10.51 0.41 17.33
C GLN A 83 -11.64 -0.62 17.28
N ASP A 84 -12.86 -0.20 17.60
CA ASP A 84 -14.10 -0.99 17.54
C ASP A 84 -14.46 -1.40 16.11
N ILE A 85 -14.14 -0.57 15.12
CA ILE A 85 -14.27 -0.89 13.69
C ILE A 85 -13.08 -1.76 13.24
N LEU A 86 -11.85 -1.38 13.59
CA LEU A 86 -10.64 -2.07 13.14
C LEU A 86 -10.52 -3.51 13.65
N SER A 87 -10.98 -3.77 14.88
CA SER A 87 -10.88 -5.09 15.53
C SER A 87 -12.14 -5.94 15.38
N LYS A 88 -13.14 -5.50 14.59
CA LYS A 88 -14.42 -6.17 14.52
C LYS A 88 -14.26 -7.59 13.94
N PRO A 89 -14.71 -8.64 14.65
CA PRO A 89 -14.51 -10.03 14.22
C PRO A 89 -15.50 -10.49 13.15
N MET A 90 -16.52 -9.67 12.87
CA MET A 90 -17.62 -9.94 11.95
C MET A 90 -17.65 -8.89 10.83
N HIS A 91 -18.51 -9.10 9.84
CA HIS A 91 -18.67 -8.15 8.73
C HIS A 91 -18.99 -6.74 9.24
N LEU A 92 -18.32 -5.75 8.66
CA LEU A 92 -18.61 -4.33 8.87
C LEU A 92 -19.97 -4.00 8.25
N SER A 93 -20.72 -3.09 8.88
CA SER A 93 -21.87 -2.45 8.24
C SER A 93 -21.40 -1.57 7.08
N GLU A 94 -22.32 -1.09 6.25
CA GLU A 94 -21.99 -0.16 5.17
C GLU A 94 -21.36 1.13 5.70
N GLU A 95 -21.87 1.66 6.81
CA GLU A 95 -21.33 2.87 7.46
C GLU A 95 -19.93 2.64 8.04
N GLU A 96 -19.73 1.49 8.70
CA GLU A 96 -18.42 1.12 9.24
C GLU A 96 -17.40 0.87 8.11
N PHE A 97 -17.85 0.31 6.99
CA PHE A 97 -17.02 0.13 5.82
C PHE A 97 -16.64 1.48 5.19
N LEU A 98 -17.54 2.46 5.14
CA LEU A 98 -17.22 3.83 4.72
C LEU A 98 -16.17 4.49 5.64
N VAL A 99 -16.23 4.22 6.94
CA VAL A 99 -15.18 4.68 7.87
C VAL A 99 -13.86 3.96 7.59
N MET A 100 -13.88 2.63 7.41
CA MET A 100 -12.68 1.84 7.10
C MET A 100 -11.96 2.34 5.84
N GLN A 101 -12.70 2.72 4.79
CA GLN A 101 -12.12 3.22 3.53
C GLN A 101 -11.23 4.46 3.72
N LYS A 102 -11.49 5.27 4.76
CA LYS A 102 -10.74 6.49 5.06
C LYS A 102 -9.27 6.25 5.41
N HIS A 103 -8.85 5.01 5.67
CA HIS A 103 -7.43 4.73 5.91
C HIS A 103 -6.55 5.11 4.70
N THR A 104 -7.08 5.05 3.48
CA THR A 104 -6.36 5.51 2.28
C THR A 104 -6.09 7.01 2.35
N GLU A 105 -7.12 7.80 2.66
CA GLU A 105 -7.03 9.26 2.85
C GLU A 105 -6.12 9.65 4.01
N TYR A 106 -6.26 8.98 5.16
CA TYR A 106 -5.40 9.22 6.33
C TYR A 106 -3.95 8.90 6.02
N GLY A 107 -3.69 7.77 5.36
CA GLY A 107 -2.34 7.39 4.94
C GLY A 107 -1.73 8.41 3.99
N MET A 108 -2.49 8.86 2.98
CA MET A 108 -2.03 9.90 2.06
C MET A 108 -1.73 11.20 2.80
N ASN A 109 -2.66 11.70 3.62
CA ASN A 109 -2.52 12.96 4.36
C ASN A 109 -1.28 12.95 5.28
N TRP A 110 -1.02 11.87 6.00
CA TRP A 110 0.13 11.82 6.90
C TRP A 110 1.46 11.68 6.17
N MET A 111 1.46 10.94 5.07
CA MET A 111 2.67 10.63 4.32
C MET A 111 2.99 11.69 3.27
N GLU A 112 2.07 12.60 2.94
CA GLU A 112 2.30 13.65 1.94
C GLU A 112 3.46 14.58 2.29
N ALA A 113 3.68 14.82 3.58
CA ALA A 113 4.77 15.63 4.11
C ALA A 113 6.17 15.03 3.89
N LEU A 114 6.25 13.74 3.52
CA LEU A 114 7.49 13.03 3.28
C LEU A 114 7.78 13.01 1.77
N ASP A 115 8.37 14.09 1.25
CA ASP A 115 8.67 14.25 -0.18
C ASP A 115 9.44 13.07 -0.78
N PHE A 116 10.35 12.48 0.01
CA PHE A 116 11.16 11.35 -0.42
C PHE A 116 10.31 10.13 -0.80
N LEU A 117 9.08 9.99 -0.30
CA LEU A 117 8.20 8.87 -0.65
C LEU A 117 7.79 8.88 -2.12
N GLY A 118 7.78 10.04 -2.79
CA GLY A 118 7.54 10.09 -4.24
C GLY A 118 6.29 9.30 -4.67
N PRO A 119 6.40 8.42 -5.69
CA PRO A 119 5.32 7.52 -6.14
C PRO A 119 4.83 6.48 -5.13
N ALA A 120 5.55 6.20 -4.04
CA ALA A 120 5.07 5.27 -3.01
C ALA A 120 3.72 5.71 -2.41
N ARG A 121 3.49 7.03 -2.35
CA ARG A 121 2.22 7.62 -1.90
C ARG A 121 1.02 7.19 -2.76
N GLU A 122 1.24 6.92 -4.05
CA GLU A 122 0.20 6.44 -4.94
C GLU A 122 -0.27 5.03 -4.56
N VAL A 123 0.66 4.17 -4.11
CA VAL A 123 0.30 2.84 -3.60
C VAL A 123 -0.56 2.98 -2.35
N ILE A 124 -0.16 3.85 -1.41
CA ILE A 124 -0.91 4.08 -0.17
C ILE A 124 -2.34 4.53 -0.46
N TYR A 125 -2.51 5.48 -1.39
CA TYR A 125 -3.81 6.09 -1.63
C TYR A 125 -4.72 5.25 -2.56
N TYR A 126 -4.15 4.57 -3.55
CA TYR A 126 -4.93 3.94 -4.63
C TYR A 126 -4.91 2.40 -4.62
N HIS A 127 -4.32 1.73 -3.63
CA HIS A 127 -4.24 0.26 -3.63
C HIS A 127 -5.59 -0.47 -3.60
N HIS A 128 -6.67 0.21 -3.21
CA HIS A 128 -8.03 -0.32 -3.25
C HIS A 128 -8.85 0.12 -4.48
N GLU A 129 -8.24 0.86 -5.41
CA GLU A 129 -8.83 1.09 -6.72
C GLU A 129 -8.89 -0.22 -7.52
N LYS A 130 -9.95 -0.38 -8.30
CA LYS A 130 -10.20 -1.59 -9.08
C LYS A 130 -10.24 -1.24 -10.55
N TRP A 131 -9.71 -2.15 -11.38
CA TRP A 131 -9.61 -1.97 -12.83
C TRP A 131 -10.92 -1.54 -13.51
N ASP A 132 -12.07 -1.99 -12.98
CA ASP A 132 -13.41 -1.72 -13.50
C ASP A 132 -14.06 -0.43 -12.95
N GLY A 133 -13.38 0.30 -12.06
CA GLY A 133 -13.89 1.50 -11.40
C GLY A 133 -14.83 1.25 -10.22
N THR A 134 -14.91 0.02 -9.70
CA THR A 134 -15.72 -0.31 -8.50
C THR A 134 -14.92 -0.23 -7.20
N GLY A 135 -13.70 0.33 -7.27
CA GLY A 135 -12.81 0.54 -6.13
C GLY A 135 -13.09 1.83 -5.38
N TYR A 136 -12.14 2.23 -4.54
CA TYR A 136 -12.16 3.47 -3.77
C TYR A 136 -10.70 3.97 -3.59
N PRO A 137 -10.47 5.26 -3.30
CA PRO A 137 -11.43 6.30 -2.92
C PRO A 137 -12.06 7.09 -4.08
N LEU A 138 -11.46 7.09 -5.28
CA LEU A 138 -11.86 7.95 -6.40
C LEU A 138 -12.58 7.19 -7.53
N GLN A 139 -12.65 5.85 -7.47
CA GLN A 139 -13.29 5.02 -8.49
C GLN A 139 -12.60 5.13 -9.87
N LEU A 140 -11.28 5.24 -9.84
CA LEU A 140 -10.44 5.32 -11.04
C LEU A 140 -10.58 4.05 -11.88
N ARG A 141 -10.54 4.19 -13.21
CA ARG A 141 -10.67 3.07 -14.14
C ARG A 141 -9.36 2.82 -14.88
N ARG A 142 -9.00 1.54 -14.99
CA ARG A 142 -7.91 1.08 -15.86
C ARG A 142 -6.60 1.83 -15.63
N GLU A 143 -6.08 2.53 -16.64
CA GLU A 143 -4.82 3.26 -16.62
C GLU A 143 -4.88 4.59 -15.85
N GLU A 144 -6.06 5.05 -15.42
CA GLU A 144 -6.17 6.15 -14.46
C GLU A 144 -5.59 5.76 -13.10
N ILE A 145 -5.59 4.47 -12.78
CA ILE A 145 -4.96 3.94 -11.56
C ILE A 145 -3.44 3.94 -11.76
N PRO A 146 -2.66 4.58 -10.87
CA PRO A 146 -1.21 4.61 -11.00
C PRO A 146 -0.60 3.21 -11.09
N TYR A 147 0.47 3.09 -11.88
CA TYR A 147 1.01 1.79 -12.26
C TYR A 147 1.48 0.96 -11.05
N LEU A 148 2.18 1.58 -10.10
CA LEU A 148 2.62 0.89 -8.88
C LEU A 148 1.44 0.41 -8.02
N ALA A 149 0.37 1.20 -7.93
CA ALA A 149 -0.83 0.81 -7.19
C ALA A 149 -1.55 -0.39 -7.84
N ARG A 150 -1.57 -0.46 -9.19
CA ARG A 150 -2.12 -1.63 -9.92
C ARG A 150 -1.32 -2.91 -9.66
N ILE A 151 0.01 -2.82 -9.64
CA ILE A 151 0.86 -3.97 -9.32
C ILE A 151 0.60 -4.41 -7.88
N PHE A 152 0.58 -3.46 -6.95
CA PHE A 152 0.41 -3.76 -5.54
C PHE A 152 -0.98 -4.32 -5.21
N SER A 153 -2.06 -3.84 -5.82
CA SER A 153 -3.41 -4.35 -5.54
C SER A 153 -3.58 -5.82 -5.89
N VAL A 154 -2.90 -6.32 -6.94
CA VAL A 154 -2.83 -7.76 -7.25
C VAL A 154 -2.15 -8.53 -6.13
N VAL A 155 -1.06 -8.00 -5.59
CA VAL A 155 -0.28 -8.62 -4.51
C VAL A 155 -1.05 -8.65 -3.21
N ASP A 156 -1.71 -7.55 -2.84
CA ASP A 156 -2.50 -7.46 -1.62
C ASP A 156 -3.67 -8.46 -1.63
N VAL A 157 -4.38 -8.54 -2.75
CA VAL A 157 -5.44 -9.56 -2.94
C VAL A 157 -4.87 -10.97 -2.88
N TYR A 158 -3.70 -11.22 -3.50
CA TYR A 158 -3.07 -12.53 -3.46
C TYR A 158 -2.66 -12.94 -2.02
N ASP A 159 -2.03 -12.06 -1.23
CA ASP A 159 -1.71 -12.36 0.18
C ASP A 159 -2.99 -12.56 0.99
N ALA A 160 -4.04 -11.75 0.79
CA ALA A 160 -5.32 -11.93 1.47
C ALA A 160 -6.00 -13.29 1.15
N LEU A 161 -5.77 -13.85 -0.04
CA LEU A 161 -6.29 -15.16 -0.45
C LEU A 161 -5.43 -16.35 0.00
N THR A 162 -4.12 -16.16 0.21
CA THR A 162 -3.16 -17.24 0.47
C THR A 162 -2.62 -17.28 1.89
N SER A 163 -2.70 -16.17 2.63
CA SER A 163 -2.34 -16.12 4.04
C SER A 163 -3.41 -16.76 4.93
N ASN A 164 -2.97 -17.45 5.99
CA ASN A 164 -3.84 -17.97 7.04
C ASN A 164 -4.43 -16.80 7.84
N ARG A 165 -5.55 -16.22 7.40
CA ARG A 165 -6.33 -15.32 8.27
C ARG A 165 -7.22 -16.16 9.21
N PRO A 166 -7.37 -15.79 10.49
CA PRO A 166 -8.13 -16.57 11.49
C PRO A 166 -9.60 -16.87 11.10
N TYR A 167 -10.14 -16.19 10.09
CA TYR A 167 -11.52 -16.35 9.62
C TYR A 167 -11.67 -17.08 8.27
N ARG A 168 -10.58 -17.56 7.64
CA ARG A 168 -10.67 -18.23 6.33
C ARG A 168 -9.58 -19.31 6.18
N LYS A 169 -9.99 -20.55 5.92
CA LYS A 169 -9.05 -21.62 5.52
C LYS A 169 -8.37 -21.22 4.20
N PRO A 170 -7.05 -21.40 4.07
CA PRO A 170 -6.32 -21.03 2.86
C PRO A 170 -6.82 -21.85 1.67
N CYS A 171 -6.95 -21.21 0.52
CA CYS A 171 -7.24 -21.94 -0.72
C CYS A 171 -5.99 -22.76 -1.08
N PRO A 172 -6.08 -24.08 -1.30
CA PRO A 172 -4.93 -24.87 -1.70
C PRO A 172 -4.38 -24.33 -3.02
N ARG A 173 -3.07 -24.04 -3.09
CA ARG A 173 -2.35 -23.69 -4.30
C ARG A 173 -2.69 -24.68 -5.41
N LYS A 174 -3.63 -24.36 -6.29
CA LYS A 174 -3.79 -25.10 -7.54
C LYS A 174 -2.64 -24.68 -8.46
N ARG A 175 -2.01 -25.67 -9.08
CA ARG A 175 -0.85 -25.53 -9.99
C ARG A 175 -1.10 -24.41 -11.01
N PRO A 176 -0.05 -23.68 -11.45
CA PRO A 176 -0.19 -22.75 -12.55
C PRO A 176 -0.76 -23.49 -13.76
N CYS A 177 -1.81 -22.92 -14.36
CA CYS A 177 -2.31 -23.37 -15.66
C CYS A 177 -1.13 -23.26 -16.64
N ALA A 178 -0.77 -24.40 -17.21
CA ALA A 178 0.17 -24.50 -18.33
C ALA A 178 -0.45 -23.92 -19.60
#